data_AF-A0A943YAC1-F1
#
_entry.id   AF-A0A943YAC1-F1
#
_cell.length_a   1.000
_cell.length_b   1.000
_cell.length_c   1.000
_cell.angle_alpha   90.00
_cell.angle_beta   90.00
_cell.angle_gamma   90.00
#
_symmetry.space_group_name_H-M   'P 1'
#
loop_
_entity.id
_entity.type
_entity.pdbx_description
1 polymer ?
#
loop_
_entity_poly.entity_id
_entity_poly.type
_entity_poly.pdbx_seq_one_letter_code
_entity_poly.pdbx_strand_id
1 'polypeptide(L)'
;MEGIKEAIAYITGLAVKAEKPETIEINGRTYCTKDLRRYDAADKAEPIKTTTLTSLVDYIKESREELRDRMIIQVVSATKVLLYSGLLAERDRETLFEVNALLPQFEYGREYDQESFLVAMQSCFQKTDDREAVTIMASNIVNTQQGTFSDDGVSQQAIIKTGVTTKDAAFVPNPVSLIPYRTFLEVPQPASDFVFRISEGRGGAPAFKLVAADGGLWKSQAVDNVKNYLVKALADVPERERITIIA
;
A
#
# COMPACT_ATOMS: atom_id res chain seq x y z
N MET A 1 -26.01 40.23 -1.83
CA MET A 1 -25.42 40.38 -0.48
C MET A 1 -24.30 39.37 -0.22
N GLU A 2 -24.32 38.18 -0.82
CA GLU A 2 -23.23 37.17 -0.76
C GLU A 2 -21.84 37.75 -1.06
N GLY A 3 -21.66 38.41 -2.21
CA GLY A 3 -20.35 38.92 -2.62
C GLY A 3 -19.75 40.03 -1.73
N ILE A 4 -20.60 40.75 -0.97
CA ILE A 4 -20.12 41.74 0.01
C ILE A 4 -19.59 41.03 1.26
N LYS A 5 -20.25 39.96 1.71
CA LYS A 5 -19.75 39.14 2.83
C LYS A 5 -18.42 38.48 2.48
N GLU A 6 -18.31 37.92 1.27
CA GLU A 6 -17.06 37.30 0.79
C GLU A 6 -15.92 38.32 0.68
N ALA A 7 -16.20 39.52 0.15
CA ALA A 7 -15.21 40.59 0.07
C ALA A 7 -14.73 41.04 1.47
N ILE A 8 -15.63 41.20 2.43
CA ILE A 8 -15.28 41.57 3.82
C ILE A 8 -14.47 40.45 4.49
N ALA A 9 -14.85 39.19 4.31
CA ALA A 9 -14.10 38.04 4.83
C ALA A 9 -12.69 37.95 4.24
N TYR A 10 -12.54 38.25 2.94
CA TYR A 10 -11.24 38.28 2.29
C TYR A 10 -10.35 39.42 2.81
N ILE A 11 -10.90 40.63 2.95
CA ILE A 11 -10.16 41.80 3.47
C ILE A 11 -9.73 41.58 4.93
N THR A 12 -10.62 41.02 5.77
CA THR A 12 -10.27 40.67 7.15
C THR A 12 -9.19 39.58 7.22
N GLY A 13 -9.27 38.57 6.36
CA GLY A 13 -8.21 37.56 6.23
C GLY A 13 -6.85 38.16 5.80
N LEU A 14 -6.85 39.15 4.91
CA LEU A 14 -5.62 39.88 4.53
C LEU A 14 -5.06 40.72 5.68
N ALA A 15 -5.93 41.40 6.44
CA ALA A 15 -5.52 42.18 7.61
C ALA A 15 -4.83 41.31 8.66
N VAL A 16 -5.42 40.15 8.99
CA VAL A 16 -4.81 39.15 9.90
C VAL A 16 -3.46 38.66 9.36
N LYS A 17 -3.36 38.40 8.05
CA LYS A 17 -2.08 38.01 7.44
C LYS A 17 -1.02 39.11 7.48
N ALA A 18 -1.41 40.39 7.46
CA ALA A 18 -0.51 41.54 7.49
C ALA A 18 -0.08 41.98 8.90
N GLU A 19 -0.74 41.51 9.97
CA GLU A 19 -0.35 41.83 11.35
C GLU A 19 1.12 41.48 11.64
N LYS A 20 1.78 42.26 12.48
CA LYS A 20 3.15 41.93 12.87
C LYS A 20 3.14 40.71 13.80
N PRO A 21 4.14 39.82 13.72
CA PRO A 21 4.29 38.75 14.69
C PRO A 21 4.51 39.35 16.09
N GLU A 22 3.73 38.91 17.06
CA GLU A 22 3.88 39.32 18.45
C GLU A 22 4.26 38.11 19.29
N THR A 23 5.21 38.30 20.22
CA THR A 23 5.60 37.25 21.15
C THR A 23 4.97 37.51 22.52
N ILE A 24 4.26 36.51 23.05
CA ILE A 24 3.64 36.55 24.38
C ILE A 24 4.27 35.49 25.27
N GLU A 25 4.52 35.83 26.53
CA GLU A 25 5.06 34.90 27.52
C GLU A 25 3.91 34.37 28.39
N ILE A 26 3.71 33.05 28.38
CA ILE A 26 2.68 32.38 29.18
C ILE A 26 3.37 31.23 29.92
N ASN A 27 3.39 31.29 31.26
CA ASN A 27 4.00 30.28 32.12
C ASN A 27 5.48 29.98 31.77
N GLY A 28 6.28 31.02 31.50
CA GLY A 28 7.71 30.89 31.19
C GLY A 28 8.03 30.29 29.82
N ARG A 29 7.06 30.28 28.91
CA ARG A 29 7.23 29.89 27.51
C ARG A 29 6.83 31.04 26.61
N THR A 30 7.64 31.30 25.59
CA THR A 30 7.37 32.32 24.57
C THR A 30 6.55 31.70 23.45
N TYR A 31 5.37 32.27 23.19
CA TYR A 31 4.49 31.94 22.09
C TYR A 31 4.51 33.07 21.06
N CYS A 32 4.34 32.75 19.77
CA CYS A 32 4.19 33.77 18.73
C CYS A 32 2.77 33.73 18.16
N THR A 33 2.20 34.89 17.86
CA THR A 33 0.89 35.00 17.19
C THR A 33 0.91 34.51 15.74
N LYS A 34 2.10 34.24 15.19
CA LYS A 34 2.31 33.73 13.83
C LYS A 34 3.31 32.59 13.78
N ASP A 35 3.10 31.67 12.85
CA ASP A 35 4.08 30.68 12.46
C ASP A 35 5.15 31.33 11.58
N LEU A 36 6.33 31.53 12.15
CA LEU A 36 7.48 32.08 11.44
C LEU A 36 8.33 30.95 10.85
N ARG A 37 8.76 31.12 9.59
CA ARG A 37 9.82 30.30 9.00
C ARG A 37 11.17 30.98 9.21
N ARG A 38 12.13 30.28 9.78
CA ARG A 38 13.52 30.73 9.92
C ARG A 38 14.15 30.86 8.53
N TYR A 39 14.79 31.99 8.26
CA TYR A 39 15.51 32.20 6.99
C TYR A 39 16.84 31.43 6.93
N ASP A 40 17.42 31.12 8.09
CA ASP A 40 18.67 30.36 8.29
C ASP A 40 18.40 28.90 8.72
N ALA A 41 17.26 28.34 8.32
CA ALA A 41 17.09 26.89 8.40
C ALA A 41 18.15 26.22 7.52
N ALA A 42 18.73 25.11 7.98
CA ALA A 42 19.66 24.37 7.14
C ALA A 42 18.94 23.91 5.87
N ASP A 43 19.51 24.24 4.71
CA ASP A 43 19.01 23.74 3.43
C ASP A 43 19.07 22.21 3.42
N LYS A 44 17.99 21.59 2.95
CA LYS A 44 17.88 20.14 2.80
C LYS A 44 17.52 19.81 1.37
N ALA A 45 18.13 18.77 0.84
CA ALA A 45 17.74 18.26 -0.46
C ALA A 45 16.33 17.65 -0.40
N GLU A 46 15.62 17.67 -1.53
CA GLU A 46 14.43 16.83 -1.66
C GLU A 46 14.84 15.35 -1.65
N PRO A 47 14.03 14.46 -1.06
CA PRO A 47 14.34 13.04 -1.05
C PRO A 47 14.41 12.47 -2.46
N ILE A 48 15.40 11.62 -2.71
CA ILE A 48 15.43 10.80 -3.93
C ILE A 48 14.26 9.81 -3.86
N LYS A 49 13.45 9.76 -4.92
CA LYS A 49 12.25 8.91 -4.99
C LYS A 49 12.48 7.74 -5.93
N THR A 50 12.32 6.52 -5.42
CA THR A 50 12.44 5.29 -6.21
C THR A 50 11.31 4.30 -5.93
N THR A 51 11.31 3.19 -6.65
CA THR A 51 10.27 2.15 -6.54
C THR A 51 10.77 0.82 -5.99
N THR A 52 12.09 0.64 -5.84
CA THR A 52 12.73 -0.62 -5.45
C THR A 52 13.56 -0.46 -4.18
N LEU A 53 13.54 -1.49 -3.33
CA LEU A 53 14.41 -1.59 -2.16
C LEU A 53 15.87 -1.72 -2.57
N THR A 54 16.15 -2.34 -3.72
CA THR A 54 17.50 -2.44 -4.27
C THR A 54 18.11 -1.05 -4.49
N SER A 55 17.38 -0.08 -5.05
CA SER A 55 17.91 1.27 -5.23
C SER A 55 18.25 1.97 -3.91
N LEU A 56 17.52 1.70 -2.84
CA LEU A 56 17.88 2.20 -1.50
C LEU A 56 19.16 1.53 -0.99
N VAL A 57 19.30 0.23 -1.19
CA VAL A 57 20.51 -0.52 -0.80
C VAL A 57 21.73 -0.01 -1.57
N ASP A 58 21.60 0.18 -2.88
CA ASP A 58 22.66 0.69 -3.74
C ASP A 58 23.06 2.10 -3.32
N TYR A 59 22.10 3.00 -3.07
CA TYR A 59 22.40 4.34 -2.57
C TYR A 59 23.18 4.32 -1.25
N ILE A 60 22.79 3.44 -0.30
CA ILE A 60 23.52 3.29 0.96
C ILE A 60 24.92 2.70 0.76
N LYS A 61 25.12 1.84 -0.23
CA LYS A 61 26.42 1.19 -0.49
C LYS A 61 27.38 2.07 -1.29
N GLU A 62 26.86 2.83 -2.26
CA GLU A 62 27.63 3.54 -3.27
C GLU A 62 27.79 5.04 -3.00
N SER A 63 26.84 5.68 -2.30
CA SER A 63 26.84 7.12 -1.99
C SER A 63 27.05 7.40 -0.49
N ARG A 64 28.04 6.73 0.11
CA ARG A 64 28.26 6.74 1.56
C ARG A 64 28.68 8.09 2.11
N GLU A 65 29.32 8.91 1.29
CA GLU A 65 29.73 10.28 1.60
C GLU A 65 28.56 11.23 1.88
N GLU A 66 27.36 10.93 1.38
CA GLU A 66 26.14 11.70 1.66
C GLU A 66 25.50 11.31 3.00
N LEU A 67 25.86 10.16 3.57
CA LEU A 67 25.30 9.65 4.81
C LEU A 67 25.89 10.37 6.03
N ARG A 68 25.02 10.73 6.97
CA ARG A 68 25.43 11.31 8.26
C ARG A 68 25.83 10.20 9.26
N ASP A 69 26.41 10.59 10.39
CA ASP A 69 26.87 9.68 11.46
C ASP A 69 25.83 8.68 11.96
N ARG A 70 24.55 9.05 11.91
CA ARG A 70 23.43 8.18 12.26
C ARG A 70 22.39 8.25 11.17
N MET A 71 21.97 7.09 10.69
CA MET A 71 20.92 6.95 9.69
C MET A 71 19.83 6.03 10.23
N ILE A 72 18.60 6.26 9.81
CA ILE A 72 17.44 5.47 10.20
C ILE A 72 16.69 5.10 8.93
N ILE A 73 16.51 3.80 8.72
CA ILE A 73 15.61 3.26 7.73
C ILE A 73 14.32 2.90 8.46
N GLN A 74 13.20 3.48 8.01
CA GLN A 74 11.89 3.17 8.53
C GLN A 74 11.05 2.50 7.46
N VAL A 75 10.60 1.28 7.74
CA VAL A 75 9.53 0.63 6.98
C VAL A 75 8.21 1.24 7.46
N VAL A 76 7.73 2.27 6.76
CA VAL A 76 6.52 3.02 7.14
C VAL A 76 5.27 2.16 6.91
N SER A 77 5.28 1.34 5.87
CA SER A 77 4.19 0.42 5.53
C SER A 77 4.68 -0.67 4.59
N ALA A 78 3.79 -1.60 4.21
CA ALA A 78 4.06 -2.62 3.20
C ALA A 78 4.51 -2.06 1.84
N THR A 79 4.27 -0.78 1.56
CA THR A 79 4.57 -0.17 0.25
C THR A 79 5.47 1.05 0.36
N LYS A 80 5.90 1.45 1.56
CA LYS A 80 6.68 2.68 1.76
C LYS A 80 7.84 2.48 2.74
N VAL A 81 9.05 2.84 2.30
CA VAL A 81 10.27 2.85 3.12
C VAL A 81 10.92 4.23 3.01
N LEU A 82 11.40 4.76 4.14
CA LEU A 82 12.12 6.03 4.20
C LEU A 82 13.52 5.83 4.77
N LEU A 83 14.48 6.59 4.24
CA LEU A 83 15.80 6.79 4.83
C LEU A 83 15.91 8.24 5.29
N TYR A 84 16.16 8.43 6.58
CA TYR A 84 16.42 9.76 7.14
C TYR A 84 17.60 9.78 8.09
N SER A 85 18.15 10.96 8.29
CA SER A 85 19.27 11.19 9.19
C SER A 85 18.88 11.12 10.67
N GLY A 86 19.91 11.05 11.52
CA GLY A 86 19.88 11.33 12.95
C GLY A 86 19.25 12.69 13.27
N LEU A 87 19.08 13.00 14.56
CA LEU A 87 18.64 14.34 14.94
C LEU A 87 19.72 15.34 14.53
N LEU A 88 19.33 16.35 13.76
CA LEU A 88 20.13 17.52 13.49
C LEU A 88 20.20 18.39 14.76
N ALA A 89 21.08 19.40 14.77
CA ALA A 89 21.27 20.30 15.91
C ALA A 89 19.94 20.91 16.43
N GLU A 90 19.00 21.14 15.51
CA GLU A 90 17.68 21.73 15.78
C GLU A 90 16.59 20.69 16.09
N ARG A 91 16.97 19.44 16.38
CA ARG A 91 16.06 18.29 16.62
C ARG A 91 15.17 17.92 15.43
N ASP A 92 15.53 18.39 14.25
CA ASP A 92 14.90 18.02 12.98
C ASP A 92 15.61 16.81 12.34
N ARG A 93 15.06 16.24 11.27
CA ARG A 93 15.65 15.17 10.47
C ARG A 93 15.58 15.50 9.00
N GLU A 94 16.56 15.06 8.25
CA GLU A 94 16.57 15.16 6.79
C GLU A 94 16.13 13.82 6.22
N THR A 95 15.19 13.82 5.27
CA THR A 95 14.80 12.62 4.53
C THR A 95 15.62 12.60 3.25
N LEU A 96 16.50 11.61 3.11
CA LEU A 96 17.40 11.50 1.96
C LEU A 96 16.76 10.68 0.85
N PHE A 97 15.96 9.67 1.22
CA PHE A 97 15.46 8.68 0.28
C PHE A 97 14.05 8.22 0.65
N GLU A 98 13.20 8.10 -0.37
CA GLU A 98 11.84 7.59 -0.26
C GLU A 98 11.61 6.51 -1.32
N VAL A 99 11.24 5.31 -0.87
CA VAL A 99 10.90 4.19 -1.75
C VAL A 99 9.40 3.93 -1.65
N ASN A 100 8.71 3.98 -2.78
CA ASN A 100 7.30 3.60 -2.89
C ASN A 100 7.12 2.46 -3.88
N ALA A 101 6.62 1.32 -3.42
CA ALA A 101 6.41 0.15 -4.26
C ALA A 101 5.42 0.46 -5.40
N LEU A 102 5.80 0.13 -6.65
CA LEU A 102 4.93 0.19 -7.81
C LEU A 102 4.25 -1.16 -7.99
N LEU A 103 2.93 -1.22 -7.74
CA LEU A 103 2.19 -2.47 -7.61
C LEU A 103 0.93 -2.46 -8.48
N PRO A 104 0.51 -3.62 -9.02
CA PRO A 104 -0.81 -3.77 -9.61
C PRO A 104 -1.88 -3.63 -8.52
N GLN A 105 -3.08 -3.18 -8.88
CA GLN A 105 -4.16 -2.92 -7.93
C GLN A 105 -5.34 -3.87 -8.15
N PHE A 106 -5.73 -4.57 -7.08
CA PHE A 106 -6.97 -5.34 -6.99
C PHE A 106 -7.89 -4.69 -5.94
N GLU A 107 -9.15 -4.45 -6.30
CA GLU A 107 -10.15 -3.84 -5.42
C GLU A 107 -10.96 -4.93 -4.70
N TYR A 108 -10.52 -5.30 -3.50
CA TYR A 108 -11.21 -6.31 -2.69
C TYR A 108 -12.63 -5.85 -2.32
N GLY A 109 -13.59 -6.77 -2.39
CA GLY A 109 -15.01 -6.52 -2.14
C GLY A 109 -15.77 -5.89 -3.32
N ARG A 110 -15.07 -5.41 -4.34
CA ARG A 110 -15.69 -4.93 -5.59
C ARG A 110 -16.03 -6.11 -6.50
N GLU A 111 -17.15 -5.98 -7.20
CA GLU A 111 -17.55 -6.91 -8.25
C GLU A 111 -16.84 -6.58 -9.57
N TYR A 112 -16.33 -7.63 -10.21
CA TYR A 112 -15.69 -7.61 -11.51
C TYR A 112 -16.55 -8.41 -12.49
N ASP A 113 -16.63 -7.95 -13.74
CA ASP A 113 -17.05 -8.82 -14.83
C ASP A 113 -16.02 -9.94 -15.07
N GLN A 114 -16.41 -10.96 -15.82
CA GLN A 114 -15.60 -12.15 -16.05
C GLN A 114 -14.22 -11.83 -16.64
N GLU A 115 -14.14 -10.98 -17.67
CA GLU A 115 -12.88 -10.68 -18.35
C GLU A 115 -11.94 -9.91 -17.43
N SER A 116 -12.46 -8.83 -16.83
CA SER A 116 -11.70 -8.01 -15.88
C SER A 116 -11.22 -8.82 -14.68
N PHE A 117 -12.02 -9.76 -14.18
CA PHE A 117 -11.63 -10.66 -13.09
C PHE A 117 -10.49 -11.60 -13.51
N LEU A 118 -10.61 -12.25 -14.68
CA LEU A 118 -9.59 -13.18 -15.18
C LEU A 118 -8.25 -12.47 -15.46
N VAL A 119 -8.28 -11.25 -15.97
CA VAL A 119 -7.10 -10.40 -16.15
C VAL A 119 -6.49 -10.05 -14.80
N ALA A 120 -7.31 -9.62 -13.83
CA ALA A 120 -6.83 -9.27 -12.50
C ALA A 120 -6.21 -10.47 -11.75
N MET A 121 -6.79 -11.66 -11.87
CA MET A 121 -6.21 -12.90 -11.31
C MET A 121 -4.84 -13.23 -11.90
N GLN A 122 -4.56 -12.85 -13.16
CA GLN A 122 -3.28 -13.08 -13.82
C GLN A 122 -2.25 -11.99 -13.54
N SER A 123 -2.67 -10.73 -13.40
CA SER A 123 -1.76 -9.60 -13.21
C SER A 123 -1.46 -9.29 -11.75
N CYS A 124 -2.40 -9.55 -10.84
CA CYS A 124 -2.32 -9.10 -9.44
C CYS A 124 -1.92 -10.20 -8.45
N PHE A 125 -1.90 -11.47 -8.87
CA PHE A 125 -1.64 -12.60 -7.98
C PHE A 125 -0.55 -13.51 -8.52
N GLN A 126 0.28 -14.03 -7.61
CA GLN A 126 1.23 -15.08 -7.93
C GLN A 126 0.48 -16.37 -8.28
N LYS A 127 1.08 -17.15 -9.19
CA LYS A 127 0.57 -18.45 -9.61
C LYS A 127 0.60 -19.44 -8.43
N THR A 128 -0.56 -19.96 -8.05
CA THR A 128 -0.78 -21.02 -7.05
C THR A 128 -1.93 -21.93 -7.51
N ASP A 129 -2.06 -23.12 -6.91
CA ASP A 129 -3.13 -24.07 -7.22
C ASP A 129 -4.52 -23.44 -6.97
N ASP A 130 -4.69 -22.76 -5.84
CA ASP A 130 -5.94 -22.04 -5.51
C ASP A 130 -6.25 -20.92 -6.53
N ARG A 131 -5.23 -20.18 -6.97
CA ARG A 131 -5.39 -19.15 -8.00
C ARG A 131 -5.81 -19.77 -9.34
N GLU A 132 -5.25 -20.93 -9.70
CA GLU A 132 -5.67 -21.68 -10.89
C GLU A 132 -7.11 -22.17 -10.76
N ALA A 133 -7.49 -22.76 -9.62
CA ALA A 133 -8.84 -23.24 -9.35
C ALA A 133 -9.88 -22.12 -9.49
N VAL A 134 -9.64 -20.96 -8.88
CA VAL A 134 -10.49 -19.76 -9.02
C VAL A 134 -10.60 -19.31 -10.48
N THR A 135 -9.49 -19.31 -11.22
CA THR A 135 -9.47 -18.87 -12.62
C THR A 135 -10.27 -19.83 -13.52
N ILE A 136 -10.11 -21.14 -13.33
CA ILE A 136 -10.84 -22.18 -14.08
C ILE A 136 -12.34 -22.08 -13.77
N MET A 137 -12.70 -21.90 -12.51
CA MET A 137 -14.10 -21.71 -12.12
C MET A 137 -14.68 -20.46 -12.76
N ALA A 138 -13.97 -19.33 -12.66
CA ALA A 138 -14.42 -18.07 -13.25
C ALA A 138 -14.53 -18.14 -14.78
N SER A 139 -13.63 -18.81 -15.49
CA SER A 139 -13.65 -18.91 -16.95
C SER A 139 -14.78 -19.78 -17.50
N ASN A 140 -15.25 -20.74 -16.71
CA ASN A 140 -16.22 -21.73 -17.15
C ASN A 140 -17.69 -21.35 -16.87
N ILE A 141 -17.93 -20.26 -16.13
CA ILE A 141 -19.28 -19.79 -15.82
C ILE A 141 -19.80 -18.94 -16.97
N VAL A 142 -20.93 -19.35 -17.57
CA VAL A 142 -21.52 -18.70 -18.76
C VAL A 142 -22.77 -17.89 -18.41
N ASN A 143 -23.61 -18.35 -17.47
CA ASN A 143 -24.83 -17.65 -17.05
C ASN A 143 -25.28 -18.13 -15.65
N THR A 144 -25.72 -17.22 -14.78
CA THR A 144 -26.20 -17.54 -13.43
C THR A 144 -27.63 -18.10 -13.39
N GLN A 145 -28.38 -18.06 -14.50
CA GLN A 145 -29.79 -18.50 -14.54
C GLN A 145 -29.97 -20.01 -14.83
N GLN A 146 -28.91 -20.74 -15.19
CA GLN A 146 -28.97 -22.20 -15.46
C GLN A 146 -28.12 -23.06 -14.51
N GLY A 147 -27.43 -22.44 -13.55
CA GLY A 147 -26.64 -23.14 -12.53
C GLY A 147 -27.37 -23.13 -11.19
N THR A 148 -27.39 -24.26 -10.49
CA THR A 148 -27.73 -24.27 -9.06
C THR A 148 -26.51 -23.74 -8.32
N PHE A 149 -26.55 -22.46 -7.91
CA PHE A 149 -25.54 -21.89 -7.02
C PHE A 149 -25.92 -22.29 -5.61
N SER A 150 -25.21 -23.27 -5.06
CA SER A 150 -25.32 -23.62 -3.64
C SER A 150 -24.15 -22.98 -2.90
N ASP A 151 -24.48 -22.05 -2.02
CA ASP A 151 -23.55 -21.38 -1.12
C ASP A 151 -23.96 -21.78 0.30
N ASP A 152 -23.20 -22.69 0.91
CA ASP A 152 -23.46 -23.14 2.29
C ASP A 152 -22.73 -22.26 3.32
N GLY A 153 -22.16 -21.12 2.87
CA GLY A 153 -21.36 -20.22 3.70
C GLY A 153 -19.92 -20.70 3.94
N VAL A 154 -19.54 -21.91 3.51
CA VAL A 154 -18.21 -22.53 3.69
C VAL A 154 -17.62 -22.99 2.36
N SER A 155 -18.41 -23.23 1.33
CA SER A 155 -17.95 -23.60 -0.01
C SER A 155 -18.85 -22.96 -1.06
N GLN A 156 -18.30 -22.67 -2.24
CA GLN A 156 -19.11 -22.32 -3.40
C GLN A 156 -19.04 -23.46 -4.40
N GLN A 157 -20.20 -24.07 -4.68
CA GLN A 157 -20.35 -25.01 -5.77
C GLN A 157 -21.09 -24.32 -6.92
N ALA A 158 -20.45 -24.23 -8.08
CA ALA A 158 -21.11 -23.83 -9.33
C ALA A 158 -21.17 -25.03 -10.27
N ILE A 159 -22.38 -25.37 -10.73
CA ILE A 159 -22.58 -26.36 -11.79
C ILE A 159 -22.25 -25.70 -13.13
N ILE A 160 -21.13 -26.10 -13.73
CA ILE A 160 -20.62 -25.58 -15.00
C ILE A 160 -21.35 -26.27 -16.18
N LYS A 161 -21.84 -25.48 -17.16
CA LYS A 161 -22.28 -26.00 -18.47
C LYS A 161 -21.28 -25.61 -19.56
N THR A 162 -20.51 -26.58 -20.04
CA THR A 162 -19.71 -26.49 -21.27
C THR A 162 -20.44 -27.19 -22.41
N GLY A 163 -21.24 -26.47 -23.20
CA GLY A 163 -21.89 -27.05 -24.39
C GLY A 163 -22.75 -28.30 -24.11
N VAL A 164 -23.06 -29.06 -25.17
CA VAL A 164 -24.10 -30.12 -25.23
C VAL A 164 -23.83 -31.33 -24.29
N THR A 165 -22.72 -31.36 -23.56
CA THR A 165 -22.42 -32.45 -22.61
C THR A 165 -21.92 -31.87 -21.29
N THR A 166 -22.69 -32.06 -20.22
CA THR A 166 -22.30 -31.71 -18.84
C THR A 166 -21.52 -32.86 -18.22
N LYS A 167 -20.42 -32.55 -17.51
CA LYS A 167 -20.04 -33.04 -16.16
C LYS A 167 -18.53 -32.98 -15.95
N ASP A 168 -18.05 -31.88 -15.38
CA ASP A 168 -17.00 -31.92 -14.34
C ASP A 168 -17.27 -30.73 -13.41
N ALA A 169 -17.47 -31.02 -12.12
CA ALA A 169 -17.65 -29.98 -11.11
C ALA A 169 -16.27 -29.39 -10.79
N ALA A 170 -16.03 -28.12 -11.12
CA ALA A 170 -14.86 -27.43 -10.60
C ALA A 170 -15.14 -27.07 -9.13
N PHE A 171 -14.39 -27.67 -8.22
CA PHE A 171 -14.43 -27.33 -6.81
C PHE A 171 -13.41 -26.24 -6.52
N VAL A 172 -13.86 -25.15 -5.88
CA VAL A 172 -12.96 -24.12 -5.34
C VAL A 172 -13.13 -24.10 -3.82
N PRO A 173 -12.05 -24.35 -3.05
CA PRO A 173 -12.12 -24.23 -1.59
C PRO A 173 -12.53 -22.80 -1.21
N ASN A 174 -13.30 -22.61 -0.14
CA ASN A 174 -13.64 -21.28 0.35
C ASN A 174 -13.44 -21.23 1.87
N PRO A 175 -12.62 -20.33 2.42
CA PRO A 175 -11.75 -19.36 1.74
C PRO A 175 -10.69 -20.00 0.82
N VAL A 176 -10.28 -19.26 -0.21
CA VAL A 176 -9.11 -19.57 -1.05
C VAL A 176 -7.86 -18.88 -0.50
N SER A 177 -6.73 -19.57 -0.53
CA SER A 177 -5.44 -18.99 -0.17
C SER A 177 -4.75 -18.42 -1.41
N LEU A 178 -4.68 -17.08 -1.49
CA LEU A 178 -4.09 -16.38 -2.63
C LEU A 178 -2.91 -15.52 -2.18
N ILE A 179 -1.96 -15.32 -3.11
CA ILE A 179 -0.75 -14.52 -2.89
C ILE A 179 -0.81 -13.29 -3.81
N PRO A 180 -1.39 -12.16 -3.37
CA PRO A 180 -1.41 -10.92 -4.16
C PRO A 180 -0.05 -10.20 -4.15
N TYR A 181 0.26 -9.51 -5.25
CA TYR A 181 1.37 -8.55 -5.33
C TYR A 181 0.97 -7.24 -4.65
N ARG A 182 1.32 -7.08 -3.38
CA ARG A 182 0.91 -5.95 -2.53
C ARG A 182 2.00 -5.42 -1.59
N THR A 183 3.24 -5.85 -1.80
CA THR A 183 4.47 -5.31 -1.20
C THR A 183 5.60 -5.37 -2.22
N PHE A 184 6.75 -4.77 -1.92
CA PHE A 184 7.97 -4.82 -2.74
C PHE A 184 8.24 -6.21 -3.34
N LEU A 185 8.53 -6.29 -4.64
CA LEU A 185 8.71 -7.56 -5.36
C LEU A 185 9.98 -8.30 -4.91
N GLU A 186 10.92 -7.58 -4.31
CA GLU A 186 12.16 -8.10 -3.76
C GLU A 186 11.96 -8.93 -2.50
N VAL A 187 10.75 -8.93 -1.92
CA VAL A 187 10.43 -9.69 -0.71
C VAL A 187 9.29 -10.70 -0.94
N PRO A 188 9.24 -11.78 -0.15
CA PRO A 188 8.13 -12.73 -0.24
C PRO A 188 6.78 -12.03 -0.06
N GLN A 189 5.85 -12.26 -0.99
CA GLN A 189 4.50 -11.72 -0.90
C GLN A 189 3.72 -12.52 0.15
N PRO A 190 3.01 -11.87 1.10
CA PRO A 190 2.23 -12.59 2.10
C PRO A 190 1.02 -13.26 1.44
N ALA A 191 0.78 -14.54 1.74
CA ALA A 191 -0.49 -15.20 1.45
C ALA A 191 -1.61 -14.63 2.34
N SER A 192 -2.84 -14.61 1.82
CA SER A 192 -4.06 -14.33 2.59
C SER A 192 -5.18 -15.25 2.16
N ASP A 193 -6.09 -15.47 3.10
CA ASP A 193 -7.35 -16.13 2.81
C ASP A 193 -8.35 -15.11 2.25
N PHE A 194 -9.07 -15.50 1.20
CA PHE A 194 -10.11 -14.71 0.56
C PHE A 194 -11.38 -15.52 0.41
N VAL A 195 -12.51 -14.89 0.73
CA VAL A 195 -13.81 -15.44 0.38
C VAL A 195 -14.07 -15.13 -1.09
N PHE A 196 -14.12 -16.16 -1.93
CA PHE A 196 -14.51 -16.04 -3.33
C PHE A 196 -16.04 -16.10 -3.44
N ARG A 197 -16.62 -15.15 -4.19
CA ARG A 197 -18.06 -15.04 -4.39
C ARG A 197 -18.38 -14.80 -5.86
N ILE A 198 -19.35 -15.55 -6.35
CA ILE A 198 -20.01 -15.34 -7.65
C ILE A 198 -21.42 -14.80 -7.39
N SER A 199 -21.80 -13.73 -8.11
CA SER A 199 -23.14 -13.10 -8.06
C SER A 199 -23.70 -12.88 -9.46
N GLU A 200 -25.00 -12.56 -9.54
CA GLU A 200 -25.64 -12.13 -10.78
C GLU A 200 -25.40 -10.62 -10.99
N GLY A 201 -24.68 -10.28 -12.06
CA GLY A 201 -24.41 -8.92 -12.51
C GLY A 201 -25.48 -8.39 -13.46
N ARG A 202 -25.14 -7.32 -14.19
CA ARG A 202 -26.06 -6.69 -15.14
C ARG A 202 -26.45 -7.66 -16.26
N GLY A 203 -27.75 -7.78 -16.51
CA GLY A 203 -28.28 -8.59 -17.62
C GLY A 203 -28.12 -10.10 -17.44
N GLY A 204 -27.92 -10.59 -16.21
CA GLY A 204 -27.75 -12.04 -15.93
C GLY A 204 -26.33 -12.56 -16.13
N ALA A 205 -25.38 -11.68 -16.45
CA ALA A 205 -23.96 -12.06 -16.58
C ALA A 205 -23.35 -12.35 -15.20
N PRO A 206 -22.43 -13.31 -15.07
CA PRO A 206 -21.76 -13.58 -13.81
C PRO A 206 -20.86 -12.40 -13.39
N ALA A 207 -20.88 -12.08 -12.12
CA ALA A 207 -19.98 -11.13 -11.48
C ALA A 207 -19.17 -11.84 -10.39
N PHE A 208 -17.92 -11.43 -10.23
CA PHE A 208 -16.95 -12.10 -9.37
C PHE A 208 -16.35 -11.12 -8.37
N LYS A 209 -16.17 -11.56 -7.12
CA LYS A 209 -15.48 -10.76 -6.11
C LYS A 209 -14.66 -11.62 -5.16
N LEU A 210 -13.57 -11.06 -4.68
CA LEU A 210 -12.78 -11.59 -3.57
C LEU A 210 -12.91 -10.65 -2.37
N VAL A 211 -13.27 -11.21 -1.22
CA VAL A 211 -13.34 -10.47 0.05
C VAL A 211 -12.22 -10.97 0.95
N ALA A 212 -11.37 -10.08 1.45
CA ALA A 212 -10.29 -10.46 2.37
C ALA A 212 -10.85 -11.06 3.66
N ALA A 213 -10.31 -12.21 4.07
CA ALA A 213 -10.75 -12.98 5.24
C ALA A 213 -9.66 -13.13 6.31
N ASP A 214 -8.54 -12.42 6.17
CA ASP A 214 -7.33 -12.58 7.00
C ASP A 214 -7.19 -11.51 8.09
N GLY A 215 -8.19 -10.64 8.27
CA GLY A 215 -8.17 -9.55 9.25
C GLY A 215 -7.06 -8.50 9.02
N GLY A 216 -6.40 -8.49 7.85
CA GLY A 216 -5.30 -7.58 7.56
C GLY A 216 -3.94 -7.99 8.16
N LEU A 217 -3.81 -9.23 8.68
CA LEU A 217 -2.55 -9.77 9.24
C LEU A 217 -1.37 -9.68 8.26
N TRP A 218 -1.66 -9.78 6.95
CA TRP A 218 -0.67 -9.64 5.90
C TRP A 218 0.16 -8.34 5.98
N LYS A 219 -0.40 -7.25 6.52
CA LYS A 219 0.30 -5.97 6.59
C LYS A 219 1.52 -6.04 7.50
N SER A 220 1.37 -6.66 8.67
CA SER A 220 2.49 -6.87 9.60
C SER A 220 3.53 -7.79 8.97
N GLN A 221 3.08 -8.90 8.37
CA GLN A 221 3.99 -9.84 7.69
C GLN A 221 4.76 -9.17 6.55
N ALA A 222 4.13 -8.31 5.75
CA ALA A 222 4.79 -7.57 4.68
C ALA A 222 5.86 -6.61 5.22
N VAL A 223 5.53 -5.85 6.26
CA VAL A 223 6.46 -4.95 6.94
C VAL A 223 7.68 -5.71 7.49
N ASP A 224 7.45 -6.86 8.12
CA ASP A 224 8.52 -7.73 8.62
C ASP A 224 9.36 -8.32 7.49
N ASN A 225 8.75 -8.73 6.37
CA ASN A 225 9.46 -9.22 5.19
C ASN A 225 10.40 -8.15 4.62
N VAL A 226 9.94 -6.89 4.54
CA VAL A 226 10.75 -5.74 4.09
C VAL A 226 11.89 -5.45 5.06
N LYS A 227 11.62 -5.42 6.36
CA LYS A 227 12.66 -5.23 7.38
C LYS A 227 13.72 -6.32 7.31
N ASN A 228 13.31 -7.58 7.20
CA ASN A 228 14.21 -8.72 7.10
C ASN A 228 15.07 -8.68 5.83
N TYR A 229 14.49 -8.27 4.71
CA TYR A 229 15.24 -8.04 3.48
C TYR A 229 16.33 -6.98 3.67
N LEU A 230 15.98 -5.81 4.22
CA LEU A 230 16.92 -4.70 4.43
C LEU A 230 18.03 -5.06 5.42
N VAL A 231 17.69 -5.78 6.50
CA VAL A 231 18.69 -6.28 7.47
C VAL A 231 19.71 -7.20 6.79
N LYS A 232 19.26 -8.10 5.92
CA LYS A 232 20.14 -9.02 5.19
C LYS A 232 20.96 -8.30 4.12
N ALA A 233 20.32 -7.45 3.31
CA ALA A 233 20.94 -6.76 2.19
C ALA A 233 22.02 -5.75 2.62
N LEU A 234 21.91 -5.22 3.84
CA LEU A 234 22.85 -4.27 4.43
C LEU A 234 23.80 -4.89 5.46
N ALA A 235 23.81 -6.22 5.63
CA ALA A 235 24.60 -6.87 6.68
C ALA A 235 26.11 -6.66 6.54
N ASP A 236 26.59 -6.45 5.31
CA ASP A 236 27.98 -6.31 4.92
C ASP A 236 28.45 -4.85 4.79
N VAL A 237 27.56 -3.88 5.02
CA VAL A 237 27.91 -2.45 4.89
C VAL A 237 28.85 -2.05 6.02
N PRO A 238 29.95 -1.32 5.74
CA PRO A 238 30.82 -0.84 6.81
C PRO A 238 30.06 0.11 7.75
N GLU A 239 30.42 0.12 9.03
CA GLU A 239 29.76 0.93 10.06
C GLU A 239 28.24 0.67 10.16
N ARG A 240 27.81 -0.57 9.93
CA ARG A 240 26.41 -1.01 9.97
C ARG A 240 25.68 -0.58 11.25
N GLU A 241 26.38 -0.47 12.37
CA GLU A 241 25.87 -0.01 13.66
C GLU A 241 25.37 1.45 13.66
N ARG A 242 25.75 2.24 12.65
CA ARG A 242 25.27 3.61 12.43
C ARG A 242 23.90 3.67 11.77
N ILE A 243 23.46 2.57 11.15
CA ILE A 243 22.17 2.46 10.45
C ILE A 243 21.17 1.70 11.34
N THR A 244 20.12 2.37 11.79
CA THR A 244 19.03 1.73 12.53
C THR A 244 17.91 1.36 11.56
N ILE A 245 17.42 0.12 11.61
CA ILE A 245 16.29 -0.32 10.77
C ILE A 245 15.09 -0.59 11.68
N ILE A 246 14.02 0.17 11.48
CA ILE A 246 12.76 0.07 12.23
C ILE A 246 11.58 -0.22 11.31
N ALA A 247 10.56 -0.82 11.89
CA ALA A 247 9.29 -1.20 11.27
C ALA A 247 8.18 -0.88 12.29
#